data_AF-A0AA38MMV4-F1
#
_entry.id   AF-A0AA38MMV4-F1
#
_cell.length_a   1.000
_cell.length_b   1.000
_cell.length_c   1.000
_cell.angle_alpha   90.00
_cell.angle_beta   90.00
_cell.angle_gamma   90.00
#
_symmetry.space_group_name_H-M   'P 1'
#
loop_
_entity.id
_entity.type
_entity.pdbx_description
1 polymer ?
#
loop_
_entity_poly.entity_id
_entity_poly.type
_entity_poly.pdbx_seq_one_letter_code
_entity_poly.pdbx_strand_id
1 'polypeptide(L)'
;MKYFQKNITLNTLNAELKRKQIVHMSVSSLRRLLFLIDFKYKKDDNRIVLMEKPHIAGQRTRFLRKYKENLESDFKRDVIFLDETWIFSKRNAIKSWQDGSSKSMKRPQGYDGKRYIVLDAGGKTGFVENSELIFASKSNPLDYHGEIYKYRDVY
;
A
#
# COMPACT_ATOMS: atom_id res chain seq x y z
N MET A 1 -12.94 -13.49 -19.09
CA MET A 1 -13.68 -12.58 -18.18
C MET A 1 -13.12 -12.79 -16.77
N LYS A 2 -12.19 -11.96 -16.30
CA LYS A 2 -11.58 -12.12 -14.96
C LYS A 2 -12.61 -11.64 -13.92
N TYR A 3 -13.10 -12.57 -13.10
CA TYR A 3 -14.04 -12.26 -12.01
C TYR A 3 -13.38 -11.26 -11.05
N PHE A 4 -13.90 -10.03 -10.99
CA PHE A 4 -13.60 -9.13 -9.88
C PHE A 4 -14.13 -9.81 -8.62
N GLN A 5 -13.24 -10.31 -7.76
CA GLN A 5 -13.64 -10.98 -6.54
C GLN A 5 -14.24 -9.93 -5.60
N LYS A 6 -15.58 -9.83 -5.61
CA LYS A 6 -16.38 -8.85 -4.85
C LYS A 6 -15.84 -8.69 -3.42
N ASN A 7 -15.70 -7.46 -2.97
CA ASN A 7 -15.26 -7.19 -1.60
C ASN A 7 -16.25 -7.80 -0.61
N ILE A 8 -15.75 -8.68 0.25
CA ILE A 8 -16.57 -9.39 1.22
C ILE A 8 -16.78 -8.43 2.40
N THR A 9 -18.00 -7.95 2.54
CA THR A 9 -18.50 -7.23 3.72
C THR A 9 -19.11 -8.22 4.71
N LEU A 10 -19.30 -7.79 5.96
CA LEU A 10 -20.01 -8.59 6.97
C LEU A 10 -21.42 -8.96 6.50
N ASN A 11 -22.12 -8.05 5.83
CA ASN A 11 -23.47 -8.29 5.33
C ASN A 11 -23.49 -9.35 4.23
N THR A 12 -22.57 -9.26 3.26
CA THR A 12 -22.46 -10.25 2.19
C THR A 12 -22.02 -11.61 2.72
N LEU A 13 -21.13 -11.64 3.72
CA LEU A 13 -20.72 -12.88 4.37
C LEU A 13 -21.89 -13.50 5.14
N ASN A 14 -22.63 -12.71 5.91
CA ASN A 14 -23.77 -13.21 6.68
C ASN A 14 -24.87 -13.76 5.76
N ALA A 15 -25.17 -13.07 4.67
CA ALA A 15 -26.13 -13.54 3.68
C ALA A 15 -25.71 -14.88 3.07
N GLU A 16 -24.42 -15.03 2.75
CA GLU A 16 -23.88 -16.26 2.17
C GLU A 16 -23.85 -17.42 3.17
N LEU A 17 -23.50 -17.16 4.43
CA LEU A 17 -23.51 -18.17 5.50
C LEU A 17 -24.93 -18.69 5.77
N LYS A 18 -25.92 -17.78 5.76
CA LYS A 18 -27.34 -18.15 5.85
C LYS A 18 -27.78 -18.96 4.64
N ARG A 19 -27.43 -18.53 3.42
CA ARG A 19 -27.75 -19.23 2.17
C ARG A 19 -27.18 -20.66 2.15
N LYS A 20 -25.96 -20.84 2.64
CA LYS A 20 -25.30 -22.15 2.76
C LYS A 20 -25.74 -22.95 3.99
N GLN A 21 -26.65 -22.44 4.81
CA GLN A 21 -27.15 -23.08 6.03
C GLN A 21 -26.03 -23.47 7.01
N ILE A 22 -24.91 -22.74 7.01
CA ILE A 22 -23.78 -23.01 7.92
C ILE A 22 -24.08 -22.44 9.31
N VAL A 23 -24.60 -21.20 9.35
CA VAL A 23 -24.94 -20.54 10.61
C VAL A 23 -26.01 -19.48 10.38
N HIS A 24 -26.94 -19.37 11.33
CA HIS A 24 -27.98 -18.34 11.31
C HIS A 24 -27.79 -17.39 12.49
N MET A 25 -27.20 -16.22 12.23
CA MET A 25 -26.93 -15.24 13.29
C MET A 25 -27.07 -13.78 12.81
N SER A 26 -27.04 -12.87 13.78
CA SER A 26 -26.97 -11.44 13.51
C SER A 26 -25.59 -11.04 12.98
N VAL A 27 -25.52 -9.93 12.25
CA VAL A 27 -24.25 -9.36 11.75
C VAL A 27 -23.30 -9.02 12.90
N SER A 28 -23.83 -8.55 14.03
CA SER A 28 -23.06 -8.24 15.24
C SER A 28 -22.44 -9.49 15.86
N SER A 29 -23.21 -10.58 15.93
CA SER A 29 -22.72 -11.88 16.40
C SER A 29 -21.65 -12.43 15.47
N LEU A 30 -21.83 -12.31 14.16
CA LEU A 30 -20.84 -12.71 13.16
C LEU A 30 -19.53 -11.93 13.32
N ARG A 31 -19.60 -10.61 13.54
CA ARG A 31 -18.42 -9.79 13.80
C ARG A 31 -17.66 -10.26 15.04
N ARG A 32 -18.37 -10.55 16.14
CA ARG A 32 -17.76 -11.08 17.37
C ARG A 32 -17.11 -12.45 17.13
N LEU A 33 -17.80 -13.33 16.41
CA LEU A 33 -17.27 -14.64 16.04
C LEU A 33 -15.98 -14.52 15.22
N LEU A 34 -15.96 -13.65 14.21
CA LEU A 34 -14.76 -13.42 13.39
C LEU A 34 -13.57 -12.97 14.25
N PHE A 35 -13.78 -12.04 15.19
CA PHE A 35 -12.70 -11.65 16.10
C PHE A 35 -12.26 -12.77 17.05
N LEU A 36 -13.20 -13.62 17.48
CA LEU A 36 -12.89 -14.76 18.34
C LEU A 36 -11.98 -15.79 17.64
N ILE A 37 -12.14 -15.95 16.33
CA ILE A 37 -11.29 -16.81 15.49
C ILE A 37 -10.13 -16.04 14.84
N ASP A 38 -9.76 -14.89 15.40
CA ASP A 38 -8.67 -14.02 14.97
C ASP A 38 -8.76 -13.40 13.56
N PHE A 39 -9.93 -13.47 12.92
CA PHE A 39 -10.20 -12.73 11.69
C PHE A 39 -10.45 -11.24 11.97
N LYS A 40 -9.65 -10.37 11.32
CA LYS A 40 -9.69 -8.91 11.45
C LYS A 40 -9.84 -8.25 10.08
N TYR A 41 -10.62 -7.17 10.01
CA TYR A 41 -10.72 -6.34 8.81
C TYR A 41 -9.58 -5.33 8.76
N LYS A 42 -8.53 -5.63 8.01
CA LYS A 42 -7.29 -4.83 7.96
C LYS A 42 -6.80 -4.61 6.53
N LYS A 43 -5.84 -3.70 6.38
CA LYS A 43 -5.20 -3.43 5.10
C LYS A 43 -4.41 -4.68 4.66
N ASP A 44 -4.51 -5.06 3.40
CA ASP A 44 -3.60 -6.06 2.84
C ASP A 44 -2.19 -5.44 2.77
N ASP A 45 -1.25 -5.96 3.57
CA ASP A 45 0.12 -5.43 3.64
C ASP A 45 1.16 -6.55 3.61
N ASN A 46 1.71 -6.80 2.43
CA ASN A 46 2.80 -7.74 2.21
C ASN A 46 4.18 -7.16 2.55
N ARG A 47 4.28 -5.88 2.97
CA ARG A 47 5.57 -5.23 3.19
C ARG A 47 6.32 -5.81 4.37
N ILE A 48 5.63 -6.39 5.35
CA ILE A 48 6.24 -6.99 6.55
C ILE A 48 7.28 -8.04 6.16
N VAL A 49 6.92 -8.96 5.25
CA VAL A 49 7.80 -10.04 4.76
C VAL A 49 9.03 -9.50 4.03
N LEU A 50 8.92 -8.36 3.34
CA LEU A 50 10.03 -7.74 2.62
C LEU A 50 10.95 -6.95 3.56
N MET A 51 10.39 -6.29 4.57
CA MET A 51 11.13 -5.47 5.53
C MET A 51 11.99 -6.29 6.50
N GLU A 52 11.62 -7.54 6.78
CA GLU A 52 12.34 -8.45 7.67
C GLU A 52 13.61 -9.04 7.06
N LYS A 53 13.85 -8.85 5.76
CA LYS A 53 15.07 -9.35 5.11
C LYS A 53 16.31 -8.68 5.74
N PRO A 54 17.34 -9.44 6.17
CA PRO A 54 18.50 -8.89 6.87
C PRO A 54 19.21 -7.74 6.14
N HIS A 55 19.30 -7.80 4.81
CA HIS A 55 19.92 -6.73 4.01
C HIS A 55 19.09 -5.45 3.98
N ILE A 56 17.75 -5.52 4.03
CA ILE A 56 16.86 -4.35 4.12
C ILE A 56 16.98 -3.72 5.50
N ALA A 57 16.97 -4.54 6.56
CA ALA A 57 17.23 -4.07 7.92
C ALA A 57 18.60 -3.38 8.05
N GLY A 58 19.65 -3.99 7.48
CA GLY A 58 20.99 -3.40 7.47
C GLY A 58 21.06 -2.05 6.73
N GLN A 59 20.36 -1.90 5.60
CA GLN A 59 20.28 -0.62 4.87
C GLN A 59 19.57 0.46 5.70
N ARG A 60 18.45 0.12 6.35
CA ARG A 60 17.73 1.04 7.25
C ARG A 60 18.63 1.50 8.40
N THR A 61 19.34 0.58 9.05
CA THR A 61 20.25 0.92 10.15
C THR A 61 21.36 1.87 9.68
N ARG A 62 21.94 1.64 8.50
CA ARG A 62 22.96 2.55 7.93
C ARG A 62 22.39 3.94 7.66
N PHE A 63 21.21 4.02 7.04
CA PHE A 63 20.54 5.29 6.77
C PHE A 63 20.26 6.04 8.08
N LEU A 64 19.64 5.38 9.07
CA LEU A 64 19.29 6.01 10.35
C LEU A 64 20.51 6.50 11.12
N ARG A 65 21.63 5.77 11.07
CA ARG A 65 22.88 6.22 11.68
C ARG A 65 23.39 7.51 11.02
N LYS A 66 23.47 7.54 9.70
CA LYS A 66 23.90 8.73 8.94
C LYS A 66 22.96 9.91 9.15
N TYR A 67 21.66 9.66 9.21
CA TYR A 67 20.66 10.68 9.51
C TYR A 67 20.86 11.25 10.93
N LYS A 68 21.09 10.39 11.92
CA LYS A 68 21.39 10.81 13.30
C LYS A 68 22.68 11.63 13.38
N GLU A 69 23.75 11.18 12.74
CA GLU A 69 25.03 11.92 12.65
C GLU A 69 24.81 13.32 12.05
N ASN A 70 23.99 13.45 11.00
CA ASN A 70 23.64 14.76 10.43
C ASN A 70 22.84 15.64 11.39
N LEU A 71 21.93 15.05 12.20
CA LEU A 71 21.16 15.79 13.20
C LEU A 71 22.02 16.27 14.39
N GLU A 72 23.09 15.54 14.71
CA GLU A 72 24.01 15.84 15.82
C GLU A 72 25.21 16.70 15.37
N SER A 73 25.42 16.86 14.05
CA SER A 73 26.50 17.68 13.50
C SER A 73 26.31 19.17 13.79
N ASP A 74 27.43 19.87 13.99
CA ASP A 74 27.47 21.34 14.04
C ASP A 74 27.03 21.98 12.71
N PHE A 75 27.21 21.26 11.59
CA PHE A 75 26.83 21.69 10.24
C PHE A 75 25.70 20.80 9.68
N LYS A 76 24.51 20.94 10.28
CA LYS A 76 23.32 20.16 9.89
C LYS A 76 22.93 20.47 8.45
N ARG A 77 22.80 19.43 7.63
CA ARG A 77 22.22 19.55 6.29
C ARG A 77 20.72 19.34 6.37
N ASP A 78 19.97 20.12 5.62
CA ASP A 78 18.55 19.85 5.42
C ASP A 78 18.36 18.52 4.69
N VAL A 79 17.42 17.73 5.19
CA VAL A 79 17.12 16.43 4.64
C VAL A 79 15.87 16.57 3.78
N ILE A 80 16.04 16.32 2.49
CA ILE A 80 14.97 16.26 1.51
C ILE A 80 14.64 14.79 1.25
N PHE A 81 13.37 14.45 1.36
CA PHE A 81 12.82 13.14 1.04
C PHE A 81 12.17 13.20 -0.33
N LEU A 82 12.57 12.30 -1.21
CA LEU A 82 11.91 12.06 -2.49
C LEU A 82 11.05 10.81 -2.34
N ASP A 83 9.77 10.89 -2.70
CA ASP A 83 8.91 9.71 -2.72
C ASP A 83 8.00 9.70 -3.94
N GLU A 84 7.64 8.50 -4.36
CA GLU A 84 6.75 8.27 -5.48
C GLU A 84 5.48 7.57 -4.99
N THR A 85 4.33 8.14 -5.36
CA THR A 85 3.04 7.53 -5.14
C THR A 85 2.26 7.41 -6.45
N TRP A 86 1.28 6.51 -6.44
CA TRP A 86 0.39 6.33 -7.58
C TRP A 86 -1.05 6.24 -7.14
N ILE A 87 -1.93 6.77 -7.98
CA ILE A 87 -3.38 6.73 -7.78
C ILE A 87 -3.97 5.95 -8.96
N PHE A 88 -4.73 4.89 -8.67
CA PHE A 88 -5.50 4.21 -9.71
C PHE A 88 -6.67 5.07 -10.15
N SER A 89 -6.89 5.15 -11.47
CA SER A 89 -8.12 5.68 -12.05
C SER A 89 -9.39 4.93 -11.59
N LYS A 90 -9.26 3.67 -11.14
CA LYS A 90 -10.35 2.86 -10.58
C LYS A 90 -10.16 2.66 -9.07
N ARG A 91 -11.22 2.87 -8.29
CA ARG A 91 -11.22 2.70 -6.83
C ARG A 91 -11.18 1.21 -6.47
N ASN A 92 -10.15 0.78 -5.75
CA ASN A 92 -10.03 -0.58 -5.23
C ASN A 92 -10.18 -0.60 -3.70
N ALA A 93 -10.77 -1.65 -3.15
CA ALA A 93 -10.73 -1.85 -1.71
C ALA A 93 -9.36 -2.39 -1.31
N ILE A 94 -8.71 -1.69 -0.39
CA ILE A 94 -7.35 -2.00 0.09
C ILE A 94 -7.42 -2.79 1.42
N LYS A 95 -8.63 -3.13 1.88
CA LYS A 95 -8.89 -3.83 3.14
C LYS A 95 -9.70 -5.11 2.90
N SER A 96 -9.34 -6.15 3.62
CA SER A 96 -9.98 -7.47 3.56
C SER A 96 -10.05 -8.10 4.96
N TRP A 97 -10.90 -9.13 5.13
CA TRP A 97 -10.94 -9.93 6.36
C TRP A 97 -9.83 -10.98 6.33
N GLN A 98 -8.94 -10.97 7.32
CA GLN A 98 -7.73 -11.78 7.34
C GLN A 98 -7.47 -12.33 8.76
N ASP A 99 -6.95 -13.55 8.86
CA ASP A 99 -6.49 -14.20 10.11
C ASP A 99 -4.99 -13.97 10.39
N GLY A 100 -4.29 -13.23 9.53
CA GLY A 100 -2.84 -13.00 9.65
C GLY A 100 -1.96 -14.05 8.97
N SER A 101 -2.53 -15.14 8.47
CA SER A 101 -1.82 -16.06 7.57
C SER A 101 -1.74 -15.52 6.14
N SER A 102 -0.76 -16.02 5.37
CA SER A 102 -0.62 -15.70 3.95
C SER A 102 -1.78 -16.24 3.09
N LYS A 103 -2.58 -17.19 3.61
CA LYS A 103 -3.73 -17.80 2.90
C LYS A 103 -4.97 -16.91 2.93
N SER A 104 -5.21 -16.20 4.03
CA SER A 104 -6.37 -15.31 4.18
C SER A 104 -6.13 -13.91 3.60
N MET A 105 -4.87 -13.55 3.37
CA MET A 105 -4.51 -12.28 2.75
C MET A 105 -4.96 -12.29 1.28
N LYS A 106 -5.79 -11.31 0.91
CA LYS A 106 -6.10 -11.13 -0.50
C LYS A 106 -4.86 -10.61 -1.19
N ARG A 107 -4.48 -11.23 -2.31
CA ARG A 107 -3.60 -10.54 -3.26
C ARG A 107 -4.35 -9.28 -3.67
N PRO A 108 -3.76 -8.08 -3.52
CA PRO A 108 -4.42 -6.89 -4.00
C PRO A 108 -4.75 -7.09 -5.49
N GLN A 109 -6.01 -6.83 -5.85
CA GLN A 109 -6.54 -6.97 -7.21
C GLN A 109 -7.05 -5.60 -7.67
N GLY A 110 -7.17 -5.42 -8.98
CA GLY A 110 -7.59 -4.15 -9.57
C GLY A 110 -6.44 -3.21 -9.94
N TYR A 111 -5.22 -3.74 -10.07
CA TYR A 111 -4.08 -3.00 -10.65
C TYR A 111 -4.25 -2.66 -12.15
N ASP A 112 -5.43 -2.91 -12.72
CA ASP A 112 -5.79 -2.69 -14.12
C ASP A 112 -6.33 -1.27 -14.34
N GLY A 113 -5.69 -0.53 -15.26
CA GLY A 113 -6.08 0.82 -15.66
C GLY A 113 -4.92 1.82 -15.56
N LYS A 114 -5.14 3.03 -16.08
CA LYS A 114 -4.15 4.11 -15.99
C LYS A 114 -3.89 4.46 -14.51
N ARG A 115 -2.63 4.66 -14.17
CA ARG A 115 -2.18 5.22 -12.90
C ARG A 115 -1.85 6.68 -13.11
N TYR A 116 -2.23 7.53 -12.18
CA TYR A 116 -1.62 8.84 -12.06
C TYR A 116 -0.42 8.69 -11.13
N ILE A 117 0.76 8.89 -11.67
CA ILE A 117 2.02 8.87 -10.93
C ILE A 117 2.26 10.29 -10.42
N VAL A 118 2.65 10.39 -9.15
CA VAL A 118 3.02 11.64 -8.49
C VAL A 118 4.36 11.38 -7.81
N LEU A 119 5.40 12.06 -8.28
CA LEU A 119 6.73 12.11 -7.69
C LEU A 119 6.94 13.53 -7.17
N ASP A 120 7.41 13.67 -5.94
CA ASP A 120 7.66 14.98 -5.33
C ASP A 120 8.75 14.87 -4.28
N ALA A 121 9.42 15.99 -3.97
CA ALA A 121 10.46 16.06 -2.97
C ALA A 121 10.10 17.10 -1.89
N GLY A 122 10.29 16.73 -0.62
CA GLY A 122 9.95 17.61 0.49
C GLY A 122 10.86 17.44 1.70
N GLY A 123 10.99 18.51 2.47
CA GLY A 123 11.78 18.54 3.70
C GLY A 123 11.02 19.24 4.83
N LYS A 124 11.76 19.68 5.84
CA LYS A 124 11.22 20.35 7.03
C LYS A 124 10.41 21.62 6.71
N THR A 125 10.76 22.32 5.64
CA THR A 125 10.18 23.62 5.25
C THR A 125 9.05 23.51 4.22
N GLY A 126 8.71 22.30 3.78
CA GLY A 126 7.70 22.05 2.74
C GLY A 126 8.27 21.32 1.53
N PHE A 127 7.54 21.38 0.43
CA PHE A 127 7.97 20.82 -0.85
C PHE A 127 9.07 21.68 -1.48
N VAL A 128 9.98 21.03 -2.20
CA VAL A 128 11.00 21.70 -2.99
C VAL A 128 10.33 22.28 -4.23
N GLU A 129 10.51 23.57 -4.45
CA GLU A 129 9.92 24.27 -5.60
C GLU A 129 10.36 23.61 -6.91
N ASN A 130 9.41 23.38 -7.82
CA ASN A 130 9.62 22.72 -9.11
C ASN A 130 10.16 21.28 -9.03
N SER A 131 9.97 20.59 -7.90
CA SER A 131 10.36 19.17 -7.77
C SER A 131 9.25 18.16 -8.11
N GLU A 132 8.03 18.65 -8.35
CA GLU A 132 6.88 17.84 -8.66
C GLU A 132 6.93 17.29 -10.11
N LEU A 133 6.60 16.01 -10.24
CA LEU A 133 6.38 15.35 -11.53
C LEU A 133 5.09 14.53 -11.46
N ILE A 134 4.09 14.96 -12.24
CA ILE A 134 2.77 14.32 -12.29
C ILE A 134 2.47 13.89 -13.72
N PHE A 135 2.20 12.61 -13.93
CA PHE A 135 1.81 12.11 -15.25
C PHE A 135 0.91 10.87 -15.17
N ALA A 136 0.14 10.63 -16.24
CA ALA A 136 -0.64 9.40 -16.37
C ALA A 136 0.22 8.31 -17.03
N SER A 137 0.34 7.16 -16.38
CA SER A 137 1.07 6.00 -16.91
C SER A 137 0.45 5.53 -18.22
N LYS A 138 1.29 5.10 -19.17
CA LYS A 138 0.77 4.38 -20.35
C LYS A 138 0.31 2.98 -19.92
N SER A 139 -0.40 2.29 -20.81
CA SER A 139 -1.15 1.05 -20.53
C SER A 139 -0.30 -0.16 -20.12
N ASN A 140 1.00 0.00 -19.83
CA ASN A 140 1.85 -1.08 -19.34
C ASN A 140 1.79 -1.16 -17.79
N PRO A 141 1.21 -2.23 -17.21
CA PRO A 141 0.83 -2.25 -15.80
C PRO A 141 1.99 -2.49 -14.82
N LEU A 142 3.21 -2.73 -15.28
CA LEU A 142 4.28 -3.27 -14.41
C LEU A 142 5.48 -2.34 -14.19
N ASP A 143 5.84 -1.48 -15.15
CA ASP A 143 7.05 -0.67 -15.06
C ASP A 143 6.82 0.76 -15.54
N TYR A 144 6.33 1.60 -14.62
CA TYR A 144 6.22 3.05 -14.82
C TYR A 144 7.56 3.77 -14.51
N HIS A 145 8.52 3.11 -13.85
CA HIS A 145 9.81 3.73 -13.54
C HIS A 145 10.56 4.08 -14.83
N GLY A 146 10.42 3.25 -15.88
CA GLY A 146 10.87 3.55 -17.24
C GLY A 146 10.26 4.82 -17.86
N GLU A 147 9.07 5.25 -17.42
CA GLU A 147 8.42 6.47 -17.90
C GLU A 147 8.92 7.71 -17.16
N ILE A 148 9.31 7.59 -15.89
CA ILE A 148 9.94 8.68 -15.12
C ILE A 148 11.24 9.13 -15.79
N TYR A 149 12.09 8.19 -16.23
CA TYR A 149 13.35 8.53 -16.89
C TYR A 149 13.19 9.34 -18.18
N LYS A 150 12.01 9.32 -18.82
CA LYS A 150 11.74 10.11 -20.03
C LYS A 150 11.54 11.59 -19.76
N TYR A 151 11.29 11.96 -18.50
CA TYR A 151 11.16 13.34 -18.05
C TYR A 151 12.48 13.88 -17.46
N ARG A 152 13.56 13.10 -17.51
CA ARG A 152 14.88 13.48 -16.98
C ARG A 152 15.54 14.61 -17.78
N ASP A 153 15.20 14.75 -19.06
CA ASP A 153 15.84 15.70 -19.99
C ASP A 153 14.91 16.88 -20.37
N VAL A 154 13.78 17.03 -19.68
CA VAL A 154 12.74 18.04 -20.00
C VAL A 154 12.77 19.24 -19.04
N TYR A 155 13.63 19.20 -18.02
CA TYR A 155 13.87 20.28 -17.06
C TYR A 155 15.36 20.52 -16.87
#